data_AF-A0AAP0NPX9-F1
#
_entry.id   AF-A0AAP0NPX9-F1
#
_cell.length_a   1.000
_cell.length_b   1.000
_cell.length_c   1.000
_cell.angle_alpha   90.00
_cell.angle_beta   90.00
_cell.angle_gamma   90.00
#
_symmetry.space_group_name_H-M   'P 1'
#
loop_
_entity.id
_entity.type
_entity.pdbx_description
1 polymer ?
#
loop_
_entity_poly.entity_id
_entity_poly.type
_entity_poly.pdbx_seq_one_letter_code
_entity_poly.pdbx_strand_id
1 'polypeptide(L)'
;MDRSLTQKRDHLHLESHLDVGFITTANVLISKSINKEEVFVFLRGLVFQKNNGEVHAAVFARFNNQLDGTVSIPLTLFAVTLPMPDYVLTKTFRVGTKDIKKIKFRLAPKK
;
A
#
# COMPACT_ATOMS: atom_id res chain seq x y z
N MET A 1 -1.47 29.68 -45.62
CA MET A 1 -1.47 30.04 -44.19
C MET A 1 -1.78 28.77 -43.43
N ASP A 2 -0.71 28.13 -42.97
CA ASP A 2 -0.64 26.76 -42.50
C ASP A 2 -1.29 26.63 -41.11
N ARG A 3 -2.21 25.65 -40.98
CA ARG A 3 -2.84 25.28 -39.70
C ARG A 3 -1.98 24.18 -39.08
N SER A 4 -0.85 24.54 -38.49
CA SER A 4 -0.02 23.63 -37.69
C SER A 4 0.07 24.09 -36.23
N LEU A 5 -1.09 24.13 -35.56
CA LEU A 5 -1.17 24.01 -34.11
C LEU A 5 -1.74 22.64 -33.77
N THR A 6 -1.08 21.59 -34.24
CA THR A 6 -1.15 20.28 -33.58
C THR A 6 -0.32 20.40 -32.32
N GLN A 7 -0.86 21.13 -31.34
CA GLN A 7 -0.40 21.06 -29.97
C GLN A 7 -0.61 19.60 -29.57
N LYS A 8 0.50 18.87 -29.62
CA LYS A 8 0.67 17.53 -29.13
C LYS A 8 0.12 17.52 -27.71
N ARG A 9 -1.17 17.17 -27.60
CA ARG A 9 -1.74 16.68 -26.36
C ARG A 9 -0.94 15.41 -26.17
N ASP A 10 0.14 15.52 -25.41
CA ASP A 10 0.72 14.40 -24.71
C ASP A 10 -0.41 13.90 -23.80
N HIS A 11 -1.33 13.14 -24.39
CA HIS A 11 -2.16 12.21 -23.66
C HIS A 11 -1.14 11.27 -23.03
N LEU A 12 -0.66 11.63 -21.83
CA LEU A 12 -0.19 10.64 -20.88
C LEU A 12 -1.42 9.75 -20.61
N HIS A 13 -1.68 8.80 -21.52
CA HIS A 13 -2.36 7.56 -21.15
C HIS A 13 -1.36 6.80 -20.27
N LEU A 14 -1.24 7.30 -19.04
CA LEU A 14 -0.62 6.56 -17.97
C LEU A 14 -1.69 5.53 -17.63
N GLU A 15 -1.62 4.37 -18.25
CA GLU A 15 -2.42 3.21 -17.88
C GLU A 15 -1.93 2.75 -16.49
N SER A 16 -2.31 3.51 -15.46
CA SER A 16 -2.04 3.15 -14.08
C SER A 16 -3.17 2.26 -13.59
N HIS A 17 -2.92 0.96 -13.55
CA HIS A 17 -3.78 -0.02 -12.90
C HIS A 17 -3.32 -0.19 -11.45
N LEU A 18 -4.18 0.20 -10.51
CA LEU A 18 -3.91 0.02 -9.10
C LEU A 18 -4.92 -0.93 -8.47
N ASP A 19 -4.43 -2.01 -7.88
CA ASP A 19 -5.26 -2.87 -7.07
C ASP A 19 -5.31 -2.33 -5.65
N VAL A 20 -6.52 -2.06 -5.20
CA VAL A 20 -6.79 -1.54 -3.88
C VAL A 20 -7.80 -2.40 -3.18
N GLY A 21 -7.72 -2.47 -1.85
CA GLY A 21 -8.73 -3.17 -1.08
C GLY A 21 -8.49 -3.10 0.41
N PHE A 22 -9.44 -3.63 1.16
CA PHE A 22 -9.38 -3.70 2.60
C PHE A 22 -9.89 -5.03 3.13
N ILE A 23 -9.44 -5.39 4.32
CA ILE A 23 -9.90 -6.58 5.03
C ILE A 23 -10.90 -6.14 6.10
N THR A 24 -12.07 -6.78 6.10
CA THR A 24 -13.12 -6.56 7.11
C THR A 24 -12.79 -7.30 8.40
N THR A 25 -13.47 -6.95 9.50
CA THR A 25 -13.34 -7.68 10.78
C THR A 25 -13.80 -9.14 10.71
N ALA A 26 -14.55 -9.50 9.68
CA ALA A 26 -14.91 -10.88 9.34
C ALA A 26 -13.80 -11.61 8.55
N ASN A 27 -12.60 -11.02 8.42
CA ASN A 27 -11.47 -11.54 7.65
C ASN A 27 -11.77 -11.72 6.14
N VAL A 28 -12.69 -10.93 5.60
CA VAL A 28 -13.03 -10.94 4.16
C VAL A 28 -12.29 -9.81 3.46
N LEU A 29 -11.59 -10.16 2.37
CA LEU A 29 -10.94 -9.22 1.46
C LEU A 29 -11.98 -8.63 0.51
N ILE A 30 -12.10 -7.30 0.52
CA ILE A 30 -12.86 -6.53 -0.48
C ILE A 30 -11.85 -5.72 -1.29
N SER A 31 -11.75 -5.97 -2.59
CA SER A 31 -10.78 -5.32 -3.47
C SER A 31 -11.39 -4.92 -4.81
N LYS A 32 -10.82 -3.87 -5.42
CA LYS A 32 -11.14 -3.39 -6.76
C LYS A 32 -9.86 -2.93 -7.47
N SER A 33 -9.76 -3.23 -8.75
CA SER A 33 -8.77 -2.61 -9.64
C SER A 33 -9.30 -1.25 -10.08
N ILE A 34 -8.54 -0.19 -9.84
CA ILE A 34 -8.91 1.18 -10.21
C ILE A 34 -8.00 1.70 -11.31
N ASN A 35 -8.62 2.38 -12.26
CA ASN A 35 -7.94 3.06 -13.36
C ASN A 35 -7.68 4.53 -13.06
N LYS A 36 -6.85 5.18 -13.88
CA LYS A 36 -6.39 6.59 -13.74
C LYS A 36 -7.51 7.64 -13.58
N GLU A 37 -8.74 7.31 -13.90
CA GLU A 37 -9.89 8.25 -13.86
C GLU A 37 -10.98 7.82 -12.87
N GLU A 38 -10.76 6.73 -12.12
CA GLU A 38 -11.72 6.23 -11.14
C GLU A 38 -11.43 6.76 -9.74
N VAL A 39 -12.47 7.29 -9.10
CA VAL A 39 -12.43 7.66 -7.68
C VAL A 39 -12.88 6.47 -6.85
N PHE A 40 -12.09 6.13 -5.82
CA PHE A 40 -12.44 5.09 -4.86
C PHE A 40 -12.47 5.64 -3.44
N VAL A 41 -13.56 5.35 -2.72
CA VAL A 41 -13.73 5.73 -1.31
C VAL A 41 -13.49 4.50 -0.44
N PHE A 42 -12.41 4.53 0.33
CA PHE A 42 -12.16 3.50 1.34
C PHE A 42 -12.91 3.84 2.63
N LEU A 43 -13.55 2.82 3.21
CA LEU A 43 -13.97 2.89 4.60
C LEU A 43 -12.74 2.80 5.51
N ARG A 44 -12.81 3.33 6.74
CA ARG A 44 -11.74 3.20 7.73
C ARG A 44 -11.42 1.71 7.96
N GLY A 45 -10.16 1.32 7.77
CA GLY A 45 -9.73 -0.08 7.90
C GLY A 45 -8.30 -0.34 7.42
N LEU A 46 -7.91 -1.61 7.39
CA LEU A 46 -6.62 -2.04 6.84
C LEU A 46 -6.67 -1.99 5.32
N VAL A 47 -6.02 -0.99 4.72
CA VAL A 47 -5.97 -0.80 3.26
C VAL A 47 -4.64 -1.35 2.73
N PHE A 48 -4.68 -2.10 1.63
CA PHE A 48 -3.50 -2.38 0.82
C PHE A 48 -3.62 -1.69 -0.55
N GLN A 49 -2.48 -1.33 -1.10
CA GLN A 49 -2.35 -0.78 -2.44
C GLN A 49 -1.23 -1.52 -3.14
N LYS A 50 -1.51 -2.09 -4.32
CA LYS A 50 -0.53 -2.79 -5.13
C LYS A 50 -0.63 -2.25 -6.56
N ASN A 51 0.45 -1.62 -7.03
CA ASN A 51 0.57 -1.31 -8.45
C ASN A 51 0.96 -2.60 -9.19
N ASN A 52 0.05 -3.12 -10.01
CA ASN A 52 0.29 -4.28 -10.86
C ASN A 52 0.50 -3.89 -12.32
N GLY A 53 0.44 -2.60 -12.66
CA GLY A 53 0.72 -2.09 -14.00
C GLY A 53 2.22 -1.97 -14.28
N GLU A 54 2.58 -1.99 -15.56
CA GLU A 54 3.96 -1.79 -16.04
C GLU A 54 4.45 -0.35 -15.87
N VAL A 55 3.52 0.57 -15.57
CA VAL A 55 3.77 2.01 -15.46
C VAL A 55 3.57 2.47 -14.01
N HIS A 56 4.32 3.49 -13.59
CA HIS A 56 4.18 4.09 -12.27
C HIS A 56 2.75 4.61 -12.05
N ALA A 57 2.06 4.10 -11.02
CA ALA A 57 0.77 4.60 -10.54
C ALA A 57 0.98 5.62 -9.41
N ALA A 58 0.21 6.71 -9.45
CA ALA A 58 0.16 7.72 -8.39
C ALA A 58 -1.28 7.86 -7.88
N VAL A 59 -1.45 8.00 -6.57
CA VAL A 59 -2.76 8.09 -5.92
C VAL A 59 -2.79 9.30 -5.04
N PHE A 60 -3.87 10.08 -5.13
CA PHE A 60 -4.18 11.14 -4.18
C PHE A 60 -5.24 10.62 -3.21
N ALA A 61 -4.90 10.54 -1.92
CA ALA A 61 -5.83 10.19 -0.86
C ALA A 61 -6.05 11.40 0.04
N ARG A 62 -7.32 11.65 0.39
CA ARG A 62 -7.71 12.63 1.40
C ARG A 62 -8.39 11.89 2.54
N PHE A 63 -7.84 12.04 3.72
CA PHE A 63 -8.41 11.51 4.95
C PHE A 63 -9.13 12.63 5.69
N ASN A 64 -10.15 12.28 6.48
CA ASN A 64 -11.04 13.24 7.14
C ASN A 64 -10.70 13.44 8.63
N ASN A 65 -9.49 13.07 9.08
CA ASN A 65 -9.10 13.13 10.48
C ASN A 65 -7.80 13.93 10.66
N GLN A 66 -7.61 14.58 11.80
CA GLN A 66 -6.41 15.41 12.02
C GLN A 66 -5.15 14.60 12.39
N LEU A 67 -5.31 13.29 12.61
CA LEU A 67 -4.27 12.32 12.99
C LEU A 67 -4.10 11.28 11.88
N ASP A 68 -3.95 11.73 10.64
CA ASP A 68 -3.83 10.87 9.46
C ASP A 68 -2.42 10.26 9.37
N GLY A 69 -2.09 9.41 10.34
CA GLY A 69 -0.94 8.53 10.27
C GLY A 69 -1.30 7.28 9.48
N THR A 70 -0.58 6.99 8.40
CA THR A 70 -0.64 5.67 7.77
C THR A 70 0.13 4.68 8.64
N VAL A 71 -0.54 3.63 9.14
CA VAL A 71 0.11 2.58 9.92
C VAL A 71 0.51 1.43 8.99
N SER A 72 1.80 1.21 8.83
CA SER A 72 2.33 0.07 8.08
C SER A 72 2.40 -1.16 9.00
N ILE A 73 1.51 -2.13 8.79
CA ILE A 73 1.47 -3.37 9.60
C ILE A 73 2.84 -4.08 9.66
N PRO A 74 3.56 -4.31 8.54
CA PRO A 74 4.85 -4.98 8.62
C PRO A 74 5.86 -4.21 9.48
N LEU A 75 5.89 -2.88 9.38
CA LEU A 75 6.80 -2.07 10.18
C LEU A 75 6.37 -2.03 11.65
N THR A 76 5.07 -1.94 11.93
CA THR A 76 4.54 -1.94 13.30
C THR A 76 4.76 -3.27 14.03
N LEU A 77 4.82 -4.39 13.31
CA LEU A 77 5.05 -5.70 13.94
C LEU A 77 6.53 -6.06 14.05
N PHE A 78 7.34 -5.68 13.07
CA PHE A 78 8.71 -6.19 12.94
C PHE A 78 9.81 -5.13 13.02
N ALA A 79 9.50 -3.84 12.93
CA ALA A 79 10.48 -2.75 12.86
C ALA A 79 10.14 -1.55 13.77
N VAL A 80 9.32 -1.76 14.80
CA VAL A 80 9.04 -0.71 15.80
C VAL A 80 10.25 -0.36 16.64
N THR A 81 10.33 0.91 17.05
CA THR A 81 11.41 1.47 17.88
C THR A 81 11.64 0.68 19.16
N LEU A 82 10.57 0.20 19.80
CA LEU A 82 10.63 -0.74 20.91
C LEU A 82 10.27 -2.14 20.38
N PRO A 83 11.25 -3.02 20.11
CA PRO A 83 11.01 -4.27 19.39
C PRO A 83 10.04 -5.19 20.15
N MET A 84 9.08 -5.77 19.41
CA MET A 84 8.26 -6.85 19.98
C MET A 84 9.12 -8.07 20.34
N PRO A 85 8.87 -8.72 21.49
CA PRO A 85 9.56 -9.94 21.86
C PRO A 85 9.37 -11.05 20.81
N ASP A 86 10.46 -11.75 20.45
CA ASP A 86 10.43 -12.80 19.42
C ASP A 86 9.42 -13.89 19.75
N TYR A 87 9.26 -14.27 21.03
CA TYR A 87 8.34 -15.34 21.44
C TYR A 87 6.86 -14.99 21.18
N VAL A 88 6.50 -13.70 21.21
CA VAL A 88 5.14 -13.26 20.90
C VAL A 88 4.89 -13.46 19.41
N LEU A 89 5.83 -13.01 18.58
CA LEU A 89 5.75 -13.15 17.13
C LEU A 89 5.77 -14.63 16.69
N THR A 90 6.62 -15.47 17.27
CA THR A 90 6.65 -16.91 16.93
C THR A 90 5.36 -17.62 17.31
N LYS A 91 4.75 -17.30 18.47
CA LYS A 91 3.45 -17.86 18.87
C LYS A 91 2.30 -17.35 17.98
N THR A 92 2.24 -16.04 17.74
CA THR A 92 1.18 -15.42 16.94
C THR A 92 1.18 -15.91 15.50
N PHE A 93 2.37 -15.97 14.87
CA PHE A 93 2.50 -16.40 13.48
C PHE A 93 2.69 -17.91 13.32
N ARG A 94 2.89 -18.64 14.44
CA ARG A 94 3.14 -20.10 14.45
C ARG A 94 4.35 -20.49 13.58
N VAL A 95 5.41 -19.68 13.62
CA VAL A 95 6.66 -19.88 12.86
C VAL A 95 7.88 -19.92 13.78
N GLY A 96 9.00 -20.38 13.25
CA GLY A 96 10.25 -20.48 14.01
C GLY A 96 10.93 -19.11 14.23
N THR A 97 11.77 -19.03 15.26
CA THR A 97 12.56 -17.82 15.59
C THR A 97 13.46 -17.39 14.42
N LYS A 98 13.96 -18.35 13.63
CA LYS A 98 14.78 -18.07 12.43
C LYS A 98 14.01 -17.23 11.40
N ASP A 99 12.73 -17.53 11.20
CA ASP A 99 11.87 -16.82 10.23
C ASP A 99 11.56 -15.41 10.72
N ILE A 100 11.23 -15.24 12.01
CA ILE A 100 11.01 -13.92 12.62
C ILE A 100 12.25 -13.04 12.49
N LYS A 101 13.44 -13.56 12.81
CA LYS A 101 14.70 -12.82 12.68
C LYS A 101 14.98 -12.41 11.23
N LYS A 102 14.70 -13.30 10.27
CA LYS A 102 14.84 -13.00 8.84
C LYS A 102 13.91 -11.87 8.40
N ILE A 103 12.67 -11.84 8.88
CA ILE A 103 11.71 -10.78 8.58
C ILE A 103 12.17 -9.44 9.18
N LYS A 104 12.55 -9.43 10.48
CA LYS A 104 13.07 -8.23 11.16
C LYS A 104 14.29 -7.63 10.44
N PHE A 105 15.22 -8.49 10.02
CA PHE A 105 16.40 -8.05 9.27
C PHE A 105 16.04 -7.40 7.93
N ARG A 106 15.08 -7.96 7.19
CA ARG A 106 14.64 -7.43 5.88
C ARG A 106 13.87 -6.11 5.99
N LEU A 107 13.22 -5.86 7.13
CA LEU A 107 12.41 -4.67 7.37
C LEU A 107 13.15 -3.57 8.16
N ALA A 108 14.39 -3.84 8.60
CA ALA A 108 15.21 -2.82 9.24
C ALA A 108 15.47 -1.66 8.27
N PRO A 109 15.42 -0.39 8.75
CA PRO A 109 15.71 0.76 7.91
C PRO A 109 17.13 0.64 7.32
N LYS A 110 17.25 0.89 6.01
CA LYS A 110 18.55 0.93 5.34
C LYS A 110 19.31 2.17 5.84
N LYS A 111 20.52 1.97 6.35
CA LYS A 111 21.46 3.05 6.67
C LYS A 111 21.95 3.74 5.41
#